data_AF-A0A1B1YBB4-F1
#
_entry.id   AF-A0A1B1YBB4-F1
#
_cell.length_a   1.000
_cell.length_b   1.000
_cell.length_c   1.000
_cell.angle_alpha   90.00
_cell.angle_beta   90.00
_cell.angle_gamma   90.00
#
_symmetry.space_group_name_H-M   'P 1'
#
loop_
_entity.id
_entity.type
_entity.pdbx_description
1 polymer ?
#
loop_
_entity_poly.entity_id
_entity_poly.type
_entity_poly.pdbx_seq_one_letter_code
_entity_poly.pdbx_strand_id
1 'polypeptide(L)' 'MFIFVIIGYALLGIYEFVPLYKQKKWKEFYVNLVLTLISFIMAFLISINVKIPSPAKLIGKVITLLTGK' A
#
# COMPACT_ATOMS: atom_id res chain seq x y z
N MET A 1 -13.19 -8.31 -9.03
CA MET A 1 -12.13 -7.28 -8.82
C MET A 1 -11.28 -7.58 -7.58
N PHE A 2 -11.86 -7.71 -6.38
CA PHE A 2 -11.08 -7.98 -5.15
C PHE A 2 -10.31 -9.32 -5.15
N ILE A 3 -10.82 -10.35 -5.83
CA ILE A 3 -10.14 -11.66 -5.96
C ILE A 3 -8.75 -11.50 -6.62
N PHE A 4 -8.64 -10.66 -7.65
CA PHE A 4 -7.35 -10.37 -8.28
C PHE A 4 -6.40 -9.64 -7.33
N VAL A 5 -6.93 -8.78 -6.46
CA VAL A 5 -6.14 -8.11 -5.42
C VAL A 5 -5.59 -9.15 -4.43
N ILE A 6 -6.43 -10.06 -3.94
CA ILE A 6 -5.99 -11.11 -3.01
C ILE A 6 -4.91 -11.99 -3.63
N ILE A 7 -5.12 -12.47 -4.86
CA ILE A 7 -4.16 -13.34 -5.55
C ILE A 7 -2.84 -12.59 -5.81
N GLY A 8 -2.91 -11.34 -6.28
CA GLY A 8 -1.72 -10.53 -6.55
C GLY A 8 -0.88 -10.29 -5.29
N TYR A 9 -1.51 -9.93 -4.17
CA TYR A 9 -0.80 -9.74 -2.90
C TYR A 9 -0.27 -11.05 -2.30
N ALA A 10 -0.96 -12.18 -2.50
CA ALA A 10 -0.45 -13.48 -2.08
C ALA A 10 0.84 -13.85 -2.85
N LEU A 11 0.87 -13.62 -4.17
CA LEU A 11 2.05 -13.85 -5.00
C LEU A 11 3.22 -12.93 -4.62
N LEU A 12 2.95 -11.63 -4.45
CA LEU A 12 3.95 -10.67 -3.99
C LEU A 12 4.48 -11.03 -2.61
N GLY A 13 3.60 -11.41 -1.69
CA GLY A 13 3.98 -11.85 -0.36
C GLY A 13 4.91 -13.06 -0.40
N ILE A 14 4.62 -14.07 -1.21
CA ILE A 14 5.51 -15.23 -1.37
C ILE A 14 6.85 -14.79 -1.98
N TYR A 15 6.83 -13.95 -3.01
CA TYR A 15 8.05 -13.50 -3.69
C TYR A 15 8.97 -12.67 -2.79
N GLU A 16 8.41 -11.80 -1.94
CA GLU A 16 9.19 -10.90 -1.08
C GLU A 16 9.47 -11.48 0.31
N PHE A 17 8.47 -12.05 0.98
CA PHE A 17 8.64 -12.52 2.37
C PHE A 17 9.49 -13.80 2.47
N VAL A 18 9.42 -14.71 1.49
CA VAL A 18 10.23 -15.94 1.51
C VAL A 18 11.74 -15.66 1.49
N PRO A 19 12.29 -14.83 0.56
CA PRO A 19 13.70 -14.50 0.59
C PRO A 19 14.09 -13.69 1.82
N LEU A 20 13.26 -12.73 2.27
CA LEU A 20 13.53 -11.93 3.47
C LEU A 20 13.64 -12.80 4.73
N TYR A 21 12.74 -13.79 4.86
CA TYR A 21 12.76 -14.76 5.95
C TYR A 21 14.01 -15.66 5.87
N LYS A 22 14.33 -16.20 4.69
CA LYS A 22 15.50 -17.05 4.47
C LYS A 22 16.82 -16.32 4.76
N GLN A 23 16.92 -15.04 4.40
CA GLN A 23 18.09 -14.20 4.65
C GLN A 23 18.16 -13.67 6.10
N LYS A 24 17.19 -14.03 6.96
CA LYS A 24 17.08 -13.57 8.36
C LYS A 24 17.10 -12.05 8.51
N LYS A 25 16.64 -11.32 7.49
CA LYS A 25 16.61 -9.87 7.49
C LYS A 25 15.33 -9.37 8.18
N TRP A 26 15.24 -9.61 9.48
CA TRP A 26 14.03 -9.37 10.26
C TRP A 26 13.56 -7.90 10.22
N LYS A 27 14.49 -6.94 10.27
CA LYS A 27 14.14 -5.51 10.19
C LYS A 27 13.43 -5.17 8.87
N GLU A 28 14.02 -5.59 7.75
CA GLU A 28 13.46 -5.40 6.42
C GLU A 28 12.14 -6.15 6.26
N PHE A 29 12.05 -7.36 6.82
CA PHE A 29 10.81 -8.15 6.84
C PHE A 29 9.65 -7.42 7.51
N TYR A 30 9.85 -6.86 8.71
CA TYR A 30 8.79 -6.14 9.42
C TYR A 30 8.37 -4.85 8.72
N VAL A 31 9.34 -4.09 8.19
CA VAL A 31 9.03 -2.88 7.42
C VAL A 31 8.22 -3.23 6.17
N ASN A 32 8.65 -4.27 5.43
CA ASN A 32 7.92 -4.72 4.25
C ASN A 32 6.52 -5.22 4.63
N LEU A 33 6.40 -6.00 5.71
CA LEU A 33 5.12 -6.51 6.20
C LEU A 33 4.11 -5.39 6.46
N VAL A 34 4.53 -4.35 7.19
CA VAL A 34 3.68 -3.20 7.50
C VAL A 34 3.27 -2.47 6.22
N LEU A 35 4.21 -2.22 5.30
CA LEU A 35 3.93 -1.55 4.02
C LEU A 35 2.97 -2.37 3.14
N THR A 36 3.20 -3.67 3.02
CA THR A 36 2.33 -4.59 2.27
C THR A 36 0.93 -4.63 2.87
N LEU A 37 0.79 -4.65 4.21
CA LEU A 37 -0.51 -4.62 4.87
C LEU A 37 -1.27 -3.32 4.59
N ILE A 38 -0.61 -2.16 4.73
CA ILE A 38 -1.22 -0.86 4.45
C ILE A 38 -1.70 -0.81 3.00
N SER A 39 -0.83 -1.23 2.07
CA SER A 39 -1.12 -1.23 0.63
C SER A 39 -2.25 -2.21 0.28
N PHE A 40 -2.27 -3.40 0.89
CA PHE A 40 -3.34 -4.38 0.72
C PHE A 40 -4.68 -3.86 1.22
N ILE A 41 -4.72 -3.23 2.40
CA ILE A 41 -5.94 -2.64 2.95
C ILE A 41 -6.49 -1.56 2.00
N MET A 42 -5.63 -0.66 1.50
CA MET A 42 -6.06 0.36 0.54
C MET A 42 -6.60 -0.27 -0.75
N ALA A 43 -5.86 -1.22 -1.34
CA ALA A 43 -6.27 -1.90 -2.57
C ALA A 43 -7.58 -2.68 -2.38
N PHE A 44 -7.75 -3.32 -1.23
CA PHE A 44 -8.96 -4.04 -0.88
C PHE A 44 -10.16 -3.09 -0.75
N LEU A 45 -10.02 -1.98 -0.01
CA LEU A 45 -11.05 -0.94 0.12
C LEU A 45 -11.47 -0.37 -1.24
N ILE A 46 -10.51 -0.07 -2.12
CA ILE A 46 -10.80 0.39 -3.49
C ILE A 46 -11.57 -0.69 -4.25
N SER A 47 -11.19 -1.95 -4.10
CA SER A 47 -11.80 -3.07 -4.84
C SER A 47 -13.26 -3.34 -4.46
N ILE A 48 -13.66 -3.00 -3.23
CA ILE A 48 -15.05 -3.04 -2.76
C ILE A 48 -15.80 -1.71 -2.96
N ASN A 49 -15.27 -0.82 -3.80
CA ASN A 49 -15.85 0.49 -4.13
C ASN A 49 -16.03 1.44 -2.93
N VAL A 50 -15.23 1.28 -1.86
CA VAL A 50 -15.21 2.26 -0.77
C VAL A 50 -14.62 3.55 -1.31
N LYS A 51 -15.38 4.65 -1.18
CA LYS A 51 -14.95 5.99 -1.59
C LYS A 51 -13.84 6.48 -0.65
N ILE A 52 -12.60 6.25 -1.04
CA ILE A 52 -11.44 6.83 -0.35
C ILE A 52 -11.39 8.33 -0.72
N PRO A 53 -11.40 9.24 0.26
CA PRO A 53 -11.33 10.67 -0.02
C PRO A 53 -10.03 10.98 -0.76
N SER A 54 -10.13 11.61 -1.93
CA SER A 54 -8.97 11.89 -2.75
C SER A 54 -8.02 12.87 -2.04
N PRO A 55 -6.73 12.53 -1.90
CA PRO A 55 -5.74 13.45 -1.36
C PRO A 55 -5.47 14.63 -2.29
N ALA A 56 -5.99 14.63 -3.52
CA ALA A 56 -5.81 15.73 -4.48
C ALA A 56 -6.28 17.09 -3.93
N LYS A 57 -7.34 17.12 -3.11
CA LYS A 57 -7.79 18.35 -2.44
C LYS A 57 -6.79 18.86 -1.41
N LEU A 58 -6.13 17.96 -0.68
CA LEU A 58 -5.08 18.30 0.29
C LEU A 58 -3.80 18.76 -0.43
N ILE A 59 -3.39 18.04 -1.46
CA ILE A 59 -2.22 18.40 -2.29
C ILE A 59 -2.45 19.76 -2.93
N GLY A 60 -3.65 20.01 -3.49
CA GLY A 60 -4.03 21.32 -4.02
C GLY A 60 -3.86 22.42 -2.97
N LYS A 61 -4.40 22.24 -1.75
CA LYS A 61 -4.22 23.21 -0.66
C LYS A 61 -2.76 23.46 -0.33
N VAL A 62 -1.91 22.42 -0.27
CA VAL A 62 -0.48 22.58 0.00
C VAL A 62 0.21 23.36 -1.12
N ILE A 63 -0.09 23.05 -2.39
CA ILE A 63 0.44 23.78 -3.54
C ILE A 63 0.00 25.24 -3.52
N THR A 64 -1.27 25.52 -3.25
CA THR A 64 -1.83 26.88 -3.07
C THR A 64 -1.10 27.63 -1.95
N LEU A 65 -0.86 26.99 -0.81
CA LEU A 65 -0.11 27.55 0.32
C LEU A 65 1.36 27.86 -0.03
N LEU A 66 2.02 26.99 -0.79
CA LEU A 66 3.41 27.16 -1.22
C LEU A 66 3.58 28.17 -2.36
N THR A 67 2.58 28.27 -3.24
CA THR A 67 2.62 29.14 -4.44
C THR A 67 1.98 30.51 -4.18
N GLY A 68 1.32 30.70 -3.03
CA GLY A 68 0.75 31.99 -2.61
C GLY A 68 -0.38 32.53 -3.49
N LYS A 69 -1.01 31.67 -4.30
CA LYS A 69 -2.22 31.99 -5.07
C LYS A 69 -3.47 31.61 -4.31
#